data_AF-A0A7V3HKZ4-F1
#
_entry.id   AF-A0A7V3HKZ4-F1
#
_cell.length_a   1.000
_cell.length_b   1.000
_cell.length_c   1.000
_cell.angle_alpha   90.00
_cell.angle_beta   90.00
_cell.angle_gamma   90.00
#
_symmetry.space_group_name_H-M   'P 1'
#
loop_
_entity.id
_entity.type
_entity.pdbx_description
1 polymer ?
#
loop_
_entity_poly.entity_id
_entity_poly.type
_entity_poly.pdbx_seq_one_letter_code
_entity_poly.pdbx_strand_id
1 'polypeptide(L)'
;MRILVIFPDGAVSEHELNGDSIRVGAGSDVELSLPGLQPLEAVIRRRGDRFMIHPAENSKVYIGDQRLLLPKQISPPSEIKVGAYTIRFEGTHQPPEEAEPGEFPYEIDTAPTEFLELPPEIIPRLQVTGGPDKGKTFEILGTAVLGRDPSADFSLSDRFVSRHHIRFYLAEDGSVVAEDIGGKNPILINGRVMPKKTLVHGDVIRVGQTELLFIYETQGLAEEEKPRRLAVKPWAWATVGAALFLAILATVSWIIVSRNSVSARKEKAHMLLVQAEAAQRPHDKARLYSEAVSLLEDAAKRSPKDPEIAEGLRIASLNQRLWTHILSAEENLSAGDYRAALREADAALAEAPDNPQALQLKEDATARLFSVTYEERARSSLSSRDPASALVFAEMALSASPWDQRLVSLKDSCLKALAEAKEKSPSGDAALFDQLRKKHYRDADPEATLELAQKILSSRPDDPAALYYKTIAEMEVAALESERAGRTAEAADIWRRIARIEPTNPLARRRVR
;
A
#
# COMPACT_ATOMS: atom_id res chain seq x y z
N MET A 1 17.12 18.69 -31.45
CA MET A 1 16.65 17.30 -31.29
C MET A 1 15.15 17.34 -31.19
N ARG A 2 14.44 16.47 -31.90
CA ARG A 2 12.98 16.54 -32.09
C ARG A 2 12.32 15.23 -31.64
N ILE A 3 11.06 15.32 -31.24
CA ILE A 3 10.24 14.17 -30.86
C ILE A 3 9.09 14.08 -31.85
N LEU A 4 9.01 12.97 -32.56
CA LEU A 4 7.94 12.66 -33.51
C LEU A 4 7.05 11.58 -32.91
N VAL A 5 5.75 11.84 -32.87
CA VAL A 5 4.73 10.89 -32.40
C VAL A 5 4.02 10.34 -33.63
N ILE A 6 4.16 9.04 -33.86
CA ILE A 6 3.53 8.32 -34.97
C ILE A 6 2.30 7.61 -34.44
N PHE A 7 1.14 7.99 -34.98
CA PHE A 7 -0.18 7.48 -34.63
C PHE A 7 -0.42 6.13 -35.31
N PRO A 8 -1.32 5.28 -34.77
CA PRO A 8 -1.63 3.97 -35.34
C PRO A 8 -2.15 4.00 -36.79
N ASP A 9 -2.73 5.12 -37.22
CA ASP A 9 -3.22 5.38 -38.58
C ASP A 9 -2.12 5.88 -39.55
N GLY A 10 -0.89 6.06 -39.04
CA GLY A 10 0.26 6.55 -39.79
C GLY A 10 0.42 8.07 -39.80
N ALA A 11 -0.48 8.82 -39.15
CA ALA A 11 -0.29 10.26 -38.98
C ALA A 11 0.92 10.55 -38.09
N VAL A 12 1.63 11.65 -38.35
CA VAL A 12 2.81 12.06 -37.57
C VAL A 12 2.56 13.44 -36.99
N SER A 13 2.72 13.57 -35.67
CA SER A 13 2.70 14.85 -34.95
C SER A 13 4.09 15.17 -34.42
N GLU A 14 4.56 16.38 -34.67
CA GLU A 14 5.85 16.88 -34.20
C GLU A 14 5.66 17.68 -32.91
N HIS A 15 6.45 17.37 -31.88
CA HIS A 15 6.39 18.05 -30.60
C HIS A 15 7.78 18.54 -30.19
N GLU A 16 7.88 19.84 -29.90
CA GLU A 16 9.03 20.43 -29.23
C GLU A 16 8.86 20.34 -27.72
N LEU A 17 9.99 20.20 -27.00
CA LEU A 17 9.98 20.13 -25.54
C LEU A 17 9.53 21.47 -24.96
N ASN A 18 8.71 21.42 -23.91
CA ASN A 18 8.28 22.61 -23.20
C ASN A 18 9.33 22.92 -22.11
N GLY A 19 10.35 23.70 -22.47
CA GLY A 19 11.59 23.80 -21.69
C GLY A 19 12.43 22.52 -21.83
N ASP A 20 12.88 21.93 -20.72
CA ASP A 20 13.73 20.72 -20.74
C ASP A 20 12.95 19.40 -20.69
N SER A 21 11.61 19.44 -20.71
CA SER A 21 10.80 18.22 -20.59
C SER A 21 9.46 18.26 -21.32
N ILE A 22 8.89 17.09 -21.56
CA ILE A 22 7.54 16.91 -22.08
C ILE A 22 6.87 15.69 -21.45
N ARG A 23 5.57 15.79 -21.14
CA ARG A 23 4.78 14.67 -20.61
C ARG A 23 4.01 13.97 -21.72
N VAL A 24 3.92 12.66 -21.63
CA VAL A 24 3.25 11.79 -22.60
C VAL A 24 2.21 10.95 -21.87
N GLY A 25 0.96 10.90 -22.36
CA GLY A 25 -0.15 10.17 -21.73
C GLY A 25 -1.53 10.74 -22.07
N ALA A 26 -2.61 10.18 -21.50
CA ALA A 26 -3.98 10.60 -21.75
C ALA A 26 -4.31 11.92 -21.00
N GLY A 27 -4.27 13.06 -21.70
CA GLY A 27 -4.38 14.39 -21.08
C GLY A 27 -3.04 14.99 -20.63
N SER A 28 -1.93 14.54 -21.23
CA SER A 28 -0.59 15.12 -21.08
C SER A 28 -0.25 16.10 -22.21
N ASP A 29 0.93 16.72 -22.16
CA ASP A 29 1.41 17.67 -23.18
C ASP A 29 1.45 17.03 -24.59
N VAL A 30 1.79 15.73 -24.66
CA VAL A 30 1.52 14.85 -25.80
C VAL A 30 0.36 13.93 -25.45
N GLU A 31 -0.81 14.24 -26.00
CA GLU A 31 -2.04 13.51 -25.72
C GLU A 31 -2.15 12.24 -26.57
N LEU A 32 -2.22 11.08 -25.90
CA LEU A 32 -2.37 9.76 -26.52
C LEU A 32 -3.75 9.18 -26.21
N SER A 33 -4.67 9.24 -27.18
CA SER A 33 -6.08 8.86 -27.01
C SER A 33 -6.32 7.37 -27.29
N LEU A 34 -5.91 6.48 -26.36
CA LEU A 34 -6.24 5.04 -26.39
C LEU A 34 -6.85 4.55 -25.06
N PRO A 35 -7.84 3.64 -25.11
CA PRO A 35 -8.39 3.01 -23.90
C PRO A 35 -7.32 2.29 -23.09
N GLY A 36 -7.19 2.66 -21.82
CA GLY A 36 -6.29 2.02 -20.86
C GLY A 36 -4.86 2.56 -20.83
N LEU A 37 -4.56 3.68 -21.51
CA LEU A 37 -3.39 4.49 -21.18
C LEU A 37 -3.68 5.39 -19.98
N GLN A 38 -2.68 5.59 -19.12
CA GLN A 38 -2.75 6.46 -17.96
C GLN A 38 -2.68 7.93 -18.37
N PRO A 39 -3.11 8.85 -17.50
CA PRO A 39 -2.96 10.27 -17.77
C PRO A 39 -1.52 10.72 -17.97
N LEU A 40 -0.59 10.05 -17.29
CA LEU A 40 0.86 10.20 -17.45
C LEU A 40 1.49 8.83 -17.62
N GLU A 41 2.08 8.57 -18.78
CA GLU A 41 2.81 7.35 -19.12
C GLU A 41 4.32 7.56 -18.98
N ALA A 42 4.83 8.72 -19.42
CA ALA A 42 6.24 9.08 -19.23
C ALA A 42 6.45 10.59 -19.20
N VAL A 43 7.53 10.98 -18.50
CA VAL A 43 8.15 12.30 -18.66
C VAL A 43 9.45 12.12 -19.42
N ILE A 44 9.57 12.78 -20.56
CA ILE A 44 10.79 12.77 -21.36
C ILE A 44 11.52 14.08 -21.09
N ARG A 45 12.81 14.00 -20.74
CA ARG A 45 13.66 15.16 -20.51
C ARG A 45 14.85 15.18 -21.47
N ARG A 46 15.25 16.37 -21.92
CA ARG A 46 16.50 16.53 -22.67
C ARG A 46 17.67 16.72 -21.70
N ARG A 47 18.77 16.03 -21.99
CA ARG A 47 20.04 16.12 -21.26
C ARG A 47 21.15 16.21 -22.30
N GLY A 48 21.54 17.43 -22.68
CA GLY A 48 22.51 17.67 -23.74
C GLY A 48 22.03 17.19 -25.12
N ASP A 49 22.76 16.21 -25.69
CA ASP A 49 22.48 15.54 -26.95
C ASP A 49 21.81 14.17 -26.78
N ARG A 50 21.18 13.92 -25.62
CA ARG A 50 20.47 12.68 -25.29
C ARG A 50 19.14 12.97 -24.60
N PHE A 51 18.28 11.96 -24.51
CA PHE A 51 17.00 12.03 -23.81
C PHE A 51 16.97 11.08 -22.62
N MET A 52 16.38 11.52 -21.52
CA MET A 52 16.06 10.70 -20.34
C MET A 52 14.56 10.46 -20.30
N ILE A 53 14.16 9.19 -20.33
CA ILE A 53 12.75 8.80 -20.21
C ILE A 53 12.52 8.36 -18.78
N HIS A 54 11.57 9.01 -18.09
CA HIS A 54 11.09 8.62 -16.78
C HIS A 54 9.70 7.98 -16.92
N PRO A 55 9.59 6.64 -16.88
CA PRO A 55 8.29 5.97 -16.92
C PRO A 55 7.49 6.24 -15.64
N ALA A 56 6.17 6.40 -15.76
CA ALA A 56 5.28 6.45 -14.60
C ALA A 56 5.06 5.04 -14.00
N GLU A 57 4.56 4.98 -12.77
CA GLU A 57 4.21 3.70 -12.11
C GLU A 57 3.11 2.98 -12.89
N ASN A 58 3.36 1.73 -13.28
CA ASN A 58 2.52 0.94 -14.17
C ASN A 58 2.37 1.51 -15.59
N SER A 59 3.33 2.29 -16.08
CA SER A 59 3.32 2.82 -17.45
C SER A 59 3.50 1.74 -18.51
N LYS A 60 2.87 1.91 -19.67
CA LYS A 60 2.92 1.04 -20.84
C LYS A 60 3.95 1.54 -21.86
N VAL A 61 5.10 1.99 -21.37
CA VAL A 61 6.23 2.47 -22.18
C VAL A 61 7.19 1.32 -22.42
N TYR A 62 7.57 1.11 -23.68
CA TYR A 62 8.43 0.02 -24.13
C TYR A 62 9.58 0.55 -24.98
N ILE A 63 10.73 -0.09 -24.88
CA ILE A 63 11.86 0.09 -25.79
C ILE A 63 12.06 -1.25 -26.49
N GLY A 64 11.83 -1.31 -27.81
CA GLY A 64 11.62 -2.59 -28.50
C GLY A 64 10.39 -3.31 -27.92
N ASP A 65 10.58 -4.55 -27.46
CA ASP A 65 9.53 -5.37 -26.83
C ASP A 65 9.59 -5.37 -25.29
N GLN A 66 10.56 -4.65 -24.70
CA GLN A 66 10.77 -4.64 -23.25
C GLN A 66 10.14 -3.42 -22.60
N ARG A 67 9.37 -3.66 -21.53
CA ARG A 67 8.72 -2.62 -20.74
C ARG A 67 9.74 -1.85 -19.92
N LEU A 68 9.68 -0.53 -19.97
CA LEU A 68 10.58 0.36 -19.26
C LEU A 68 10.04 0.62 -17.84
N LEU A 69 10.74 0.09 -16.83
CA LEU A 69 10.31 0.18 -15.42
C LEU A 69 11.10 1.22 -14.61
N LEU A 70 12.29 1.61 -15.09
CA LEU A 70 13.16 2.58 -14.44
C LEU A 70 13.57 3.67 -15.44
N PRO A 71 13.96 4.87 -14.98
CA PRO A 71 14.43 5.91 -15.87
C PRO A 71 15.62 5.46 -16.71
N LYS A 72 15.60 5.75 -18.01
CA LYS A 72 16.65 5.32 -18.94
C LYS A 72 17.04 6.42 -19.91
N GLN A 73 18.35 6.52 -20.14
CA GLN A 73 18.93 7.40 -21.13
C GLN A 73 18.91 6.74 -22.52
N ILE A 74 18.55 7.51 -23.54
CA ILE A 74 18.58 7.10 -24.93
C ILE A 74 19.28 8.16 -25.78
N SER A 75 19.98 7.70 -26.81
CA SER A 75 20.73 8.53 -27.75
C SER A 75 20.07 8.44 -29.12
N PRO A 76 19.74 9.57 -29.76
CA PRO A 76 19.16 9.56 -31.10
C PRO A 76 20.13 9.05 -32.19
N PRO A 77 19.61 8.43 -33.26
CA PRO A 77 18.20 8.11 -33.49
C PRO A 77 17.74 6.91 -32.65
N SER A 78 16.61 7.04 -31.97
CA SER A 78 16.04 5.98 -31.12
C SER A 78 14.52 6.09 -31.08
N GLU A 79 13.81 5.02 -30.72
CA GLU A 79 12.35 5.03 -30.59
C GLU A 79 11.86 4.26 -29.37
N ILE A 80 10.69 4.66 -28.86
CA ILE A 80 9.94 3.98 -27.81
C ILE A 80 8.49 3.77 -28.25
N LYS A 81 7.83 2.77 -27.67
CA LYS A 81 6.40 2.50 -27.89
C LYS A 81 5.60 2.83 -26.63
N VAL A 82 4.46 3.46 -26.80
CA VAL A 82 3.50 3.73 -25.72
C VAL A 82 2.12 3.28 -26.18
N GLY A 83 1.68 2.10 -25.72
CA GLY A 83 0.51 1.44 -26.30
C GLY A 83 0.70 1.14 -27.79
N ALA A 84 -0.19 1.64 -28.64
CA ALA A 84 -0.06 1.51 -30.10
C ALA A 84 0.68 2.69 -30.78
N TYR A 85 1.14 3.68 -30.01
CA TYR A 85 1.88 4.84 -30.53
C TYR A 85 3.38 4.58 -30.54
N THR A 86 4.07 5.10 -31.55
CA THR A 86 5.54 5.08 -31.61
C THR A 86 6.08 6.49 -31.49
N ILE A 87 7.00 6.70 -30.54
CA ILE A 87 7.65 7.98 -30.32
C ILE A 87 9.10 7.87 -30.76
N ARG A 88 9.47 8.62 -31.80
CA ARG A 88 10.81 8.63 -32.37
C ARG A 88 11.56 9.89 -31.94
N PHE A 89 12.81 9.69 -31.53
CA PHE A 89 13.73 10.74 -31.09
C PHE A 89 14.76 10.97 -32.19
N GLU A 90 14.81 12.18 -32.71
CA GLU A 90 15.70 12.57 -33.79
C GLU A 90 16.76 13.59 -33.34
N GLY A 91 18.00 13.37 -33.77
CA GLY A 91 19.16 14.22 -33.49
C GLY A 91 20.48 13.52 -33.81
N THR A 92 21.57 14.28 -33.91
CA THR A 92 22.92 13.76 -34.17
C THR A 92 23.67 13.54 -32.85
N HIS A 93 23.89 12.29 -32.45
CA HIS A 93 24.80 11.93 -31.36
C HIS A 93 26.17 11.57 -31.96
N GLN A 94 27.24 12.27 -31.54
CA GLN A 94 28.62 11.93 -31.90
C GLN A 94 29.32 11.39 -30.64
N PRO A 95 29.68 10.09 -30.58
CA PRO A 95 30.23 9.51 -29.37
C PRO A 95 31.62 10.10 -29.06
N PRO A 96 32.00 10.33 -27.78
CA PRO A 96 33.37 10.69 -27.43
C PRO A 96 34.28 9.46 -27.57
N GLU A 97 35.48 9.70 -28.10
CA GLU A 97 36.55 8.72 -28.34
C GLU A 97 36.96 8.03 -27.02
N GLU A 98 37.03 6.70 -27.04
CA GLU A 98 37.26 5.83 -25.87
C GLU A 98 38.61 6.12 -25.19
N ALA A 99 38.58 6.41 -23.88
CA ALA A 99 39.79 6.45 -23.06
C ALA A 99 40.03 5.08 -22.40
N GLU A 100 41.21 4.51 -22.67
CA GLU A 100 41.73 3.25 -22.15
C GLU A 100 41.84 3.21 -20.60
N PRO A 101 41.80 2.02 -19.98
CA PRO A 101 41.80 1.87 -18.53
C PRO A 101 43.23 2.03 -17.96
N GLY A 102 43.51 3.19 -17.37
CA GLY A 102 44.76 3.50 -16.67
C GLY A 102 44.57 3.69 -15.16
N GLU A 103 45.55 3.20 -14.40
CA GLU A 103 45.66 3.11 -12.93
C GLU A 103 45.31 4.39 -12.14
N PHE A 104 44.75 4.20 -10.94
CA PHE A 104 44.57 5.26 -9.94
C PHE A 104 45.89 5.58 -9.23
N PRO A 105 46.32 6.84 -9.23
CA PRO A 105 46.93 7.43 -8.05
C PRO A 105 46.11 8.63 -7.58
N TYR A 106 45.85 8.65 -6.28
CA TYR A 106 45.23 9.78 -5.59
C TYR A 106 46.21 10.96 -5.59
N GLU A 107 45.91 12.02 -6.32
CA GLU A 107 46.35 13.38 -5.97
C GLU A 107 45.11 14.14 -5.52
N ILE A 108 45.13 14.62 -4.27
CA ILE A 108 44.16 15.61 -3.80
C ILE A 108 44.51 16.89 -4.55
N ASP A 109 43.69 17.22 -5.54
CA ASP A 109 43.75 18.52 -6.17
C ASP A 109 43.38 19.58 -5.12
N THR A 110 44.37 20.37 -4.74
CA THR A 110 44.23 21.53 -3.85
C THR A 110 43.89 22.81 -4.61
N ALA A 111 43.40 22.71 -5.85
CA ALA A 111 42.86 23.87 -6.56
C ALA A 111 41.64 24.44 -5.80
N PRO A 112 41.54 25.77 -5.63
CA PRO A 112 40.38 26.37 -5.03
C PRO A 112 39.20 26.15 -5.97
N THR A 113 38.23 25.36 -5.53
CA THR A 113 36.93 25.20 -6.18
C THR A 113 36.38 26.59 -6.49
N GLU A 114 36.15 26.88 -7.78
CA GLU A 114 35.38 28.06 -8.17
C GLU A 114 34.03 28.02 -7.44
N PHE A 115 33.83 29.01 -6.57
CA PHE A 115 32.59 29.19 -5.85
C PHE A 115 31.49 29.49 -6.87
N LEU A 116 30.58 28.53 -7.08
CA LEU A 116 29.25 28.84 -7.57
C LEU A 116 28.57 29.67 -6.47
N GLU A 117 28.56 30.99 -6.63
CA GLU A 117 27.81 31.91 -5.78
C GLU A 117 26.32 31.54 -5.85
N LEU A 118 25.82 30.92 -4.77
CA LEU A 118 24.38 30.69 -4.59
C LEU A 118 23.68 32.04 -4.37
N PRO A 119 22.45 32.24 -4.88
CA PRO A 119 21.65 33.41 -4.56
C PRO A 119 21.48 33.55 -3.02
N PRO A 120 21.68 34.76 -2.45
CA PRO A 120 22.07 34.97 -1.05
C PRO A 120 21.01 34.69 0.03
N GLU A 121 19.86 34.09 -0.28
CA GLU A 121 18.73 34.07 0.65
C GLU A 121 18.36 32.68 1.23
N ILE A 122 18.99 31.57 0.80
CA ILE A 122 18.67 30.23 1.32
C ILE A 122 19.94 29.40 1.55
N ILE A 123 20.27 29.09 2.81
CA ILE A 123 21.45 28.28 3.17
C ILE A 123 21.01 26.84 3.51
N PRO A 124 21.50 25.81 2.78
CA PRO A 124 21.26 24.42 3.16
C PRO A 124 22.05 24.01 4.40
N ARG A 125 21.37 23.36 5.35
CA ARG A 125 21.96 22.91 6.62
C ARG A 125 21.57 21.46 6.95
N LEU A 126 22.46 20.78 7.66
CA LEU A 126 22.23 19.47 8.29
C LEU A 126 22.19 19.65 9.80
N GLN A 127 21.05 19.34 10.41
CA GLN A 127 20.89 19.36 11.87
C GLN A 127 20.94 17.94 12.43
N VAL A 128 21.81 17.68 13.40
CA VAL A 128 21.88 16.36 14.05
C VAL A 128 20.73 16.21 15.06
N THR A 129 19.72 15.41 14.73
CA THR A 129 18.51 15.19 15.54
C THR A 129 18.61 13.97 16.46
N GLY A 130 19.53 13.03 16.17
CA GLY A 130 19.75 11.80 16.92
C GLY A 130 21.21 11.31 16.84
N GLY A 131 21.61 10.46 17.79
CA GLY A 131 22.98 9.97 17.93
C GLY A 131 23.85 10.77 18.92
N PRO A 132 25.15 10.44 19.03
CA PRO A 132 26.03 11.01 20.06
C PRO A 132 26.32 12.51 19.86
N ASP A 133 26.15 13.02 18.65
CA ASP A 133 26.41 14.41 18.27
C ASP A 133 25.13 15.27 18.18
N LYS A 134 24.03 14.81 18.80
CA LYS A 134 22.73 15.51 18.76
C LYS A 134 22.86 16.99 19.17
N GLY A 135 22.30 17.86 18.35
CA GLY A 135 22.33 19.32 18.54
C GLY A 135 23.41 20.05 17.73
N LYS A 136 24.36 19.35 17.10
CA LYS A 136 25.27 19.97 16.12
C LYS A 136 24.51 20.34 14.83
N THR A 137 24.99 21.38 14.16
CA THR A 137 24.48 21.82 12.85
C THR A 137 25.66 22.06 11.93
N PHE A 138 25.54 21.64 10.67
CA PHE A 138 26.55 21.83 9.63
C PHE A 138 25.94 22.59 8.46
N GLU A 139 26.65 23.58 7.94
CA GLU A 139 26.25 24.34 6.75
C GLU A 139 26.89 23.75 5.51
N ILE A 140 26.09 23.53 4.46
CA ILE A 140 26.59 23.02 3.18
C ILE A 140 26.87 24.22 2.28
N LEU A 141 28.12 24.71 2.34
CA LEU A 141 28.55 25.85 1.52
C LEU A 141 29.14 25.43 0.16
N GLY A 142 29.20 24.12 -0.11
CA GLY A 142 29.80 23.52 -1.30
C GLY A 142 29.89 22.00 -1.18
N THR A 143 30.90 21.38 -1.80
CA THR A 143 31.18 19.96 -1.56
C THR A 143 31.77 19.77 -0.18
N ALA A 144 31.18 18.89 0.63
CA ALA A 144 31.62 18.60 1.99
C ALA A 144 31.49 17.10 2.30
N VAL A 145 32.46 16.54 3.00
CA VAL A 145 32.48 15.15 3.43
C VAL A 145 32.17 15.03 4.91
N LEU A 146 31.21 14.17 5.24
CA LEU A 146 30.83 13.81 6.60
C LEU A 146 31.40 12.44 6.97
N GLY A 147 32.00 12.36 8.15
CA GLY A 147 32.68 11.15 8.62
C GLY A 147 33.12 11.25 10.07
N ARG A 148 33.66 10.15 10.61
CA ARG A 148 34.18 10.12 11.99
C ARG A 148 35.59 10.67 12.13
N ASP A 149 36.35 10.72 11.04
CA ASP A 149 37.72 11.23 11.09
C ASP A 149 37.71 12.75 11.32
N PRO A 150 38.61 13.30 12.15
CA PRO A 150 38.77 14.75 12.26
C PRO A 150 39.19 15.43 10.95
N SER A 151 39.69 14.68 9.96
CA SER A 151 40.00 15.22 8.62
C SER A 151 38.77 15.43 7.72
N ALA A 152 37.58 14.97 8.13
CA ALA A 152 36.33 15.21 7.38
C ALA A 152 35.78 16.62 7.67
N ASP A 153 35.20 17.27 6.66
CA ASP A 153 34.63 18.61 6.77
C ASP A 153 33.54 18.68 7.85
N PHE A 154 32.70 17.63 7.93
CA PHE A 154 31.71 17.45 8.99
C PHE A 154 32.08 16.23 9.85
N SER A 155 32.78 16.48 10.95
CA SER A 155 33.24 15.43 11.85
C SER A 155 32.19 15.02 12.89
N LEU A 156 31.88 13.73 12.95
CA LEU A 156 31.02 13.08 13.94
C LEU A 156 31.80 12.21 14.91
N SER A 157 31.34 12.08 16.14
CA SER A 157 31.92 11.19 17.16
C SER A 157 31.40 9.74 17.09
N ASP A 158 30.41 9.46 16.25
CA ASP A 158 29.76 8.16 16.13
C ASP A 158 30.66 7.07 15.55
N ARG A 159 31.07 6.12 16.40
CA ARG A 159 31.93 4.96 16.05
C ARG A 159 31.43 4.09 14.90
N PHE A 160 30.14 4.12 14.58
CA PHE A 160 29.54 3.38 13.46
C PHE A 160 29.57 4.18 12.15
N VAL A 161 30.04 5.42 12.17
CA VAL A 161 30.33 6.20 10.97
C VAL A 161 31.77 5.90 10.53
N SER A 162 31.95 5.67 9.23
CA SER A 162 33.26 5.50 8.60
C SER A 162 34.07 6.78 8.68
N ARG A 163 35.40 6.68 8.54
CA ARG A 163 36.31 7.85 8.59
C ARG A 163 35.88 8.97 7.63
N HIS A 164 35.56 8.59 6.40
CA HIS A 164 34.85 9.39 5.41
C HIS A 164 33.66 8.53 4.94
N HIS A 165 32.44 9.05 5.01
CA HIS A 165 31.24 8.23 4.87
C HIS A 165 30.29 8.76 3.80
N ILE A 166 29.88 10.02 3.92
CA ILE A 166 28.90 10.63 3.02
C ILE A 166 29.51 11.88 2.44
N ARG A 167 29.38 12.06 1.14
CA ARG A 167 29.68 13.32 0.46
C ARG A 167 28.38 14.06 0.18
N PHE A 168 28.34 15.32 0.58
CA PHE A 168 27.33 16.28 0.19
C PHE A 168 27.92 17.21 -0.84
N TYR A 169 27.19 17.51 -1.91
CA TYR A 169 27.64 18.47 -2.91
C TYR A 169 26.46 19.13 -3.61
N LEU A 170 26.70 20.31 -4.17
CA LEU A 170 25.73 21.01 -5.01
C LEU A 170 25.83 20.45 -6.43
N ALA A 171 24.70 19.96 -6.96
CA ALA A 171 24.59 19.63 -8.37
C ALA A 171 24.52 20.92 -9.20
N GLU A 172 24.74 20.80 -10.51
CA GLU A 172 24.73 21.94 -11.44
C GLU A 172 23.39 22.70 -11.47
N ASP A 173 22.31 22.07 -11.03
CA ASP A 173 20.97 22.68 -10.88
C ASP A 173 20.75 23.36 -9.51
N GLY A 174 21.80 23.49 -8.69
CA GLY A 174 21.76 24.10 -7.35
C GLY A 174 21.18 23.21 -6.26
N SER A 175 20.77 21.97 -6.59
CA SER A 175 20.23 21.04 -5.60
C SER A 175 21.34 20.36 -4.78
N VAL A 176 21.06 20.08 -3.50
CA VAL A 176 22.01 19.36 -2.62
C VAL A 176 21.87 17.86 -2.83
N VAL A 177 22.96 17.17 -3.12
CA VAL A 177 23.01 15.71 -3.27
C VAL A 177 23.78 15.09 -2.11
N ALA A 178 23.22 14.05 -1.51
CA ALA A 178 23.92 13.15 -0.59
C ALA A 178 24.35 11.88 -1.34
N GLU A 179 25.61 11.48 -1.19
CA GLU A 179 26.19 10.31 -1.84
C GLU A 179 27.05 9.52 -0.85
N ASP A 180 26.80 8.22 -0.72
CA ASP A 180 27.64 7.29 0.03
C ASP A 180 28.94 7.05 -0.75
N ILE A 181 30.07 7.36 -0.12
CA ILE A 181 31.40 7.28 -0.75
C ILE A 181 32.21 6.06 -0.28
N GLY A 182 31.52 5.00 0.14
CA GLY A 182 32.15 3.73 0.56
C GLY A 182 32.11 3.51 2.07
N GLY A 183 31.05 3.99 2.73
CA GLY A 183 30.80 3.71 4.13
C GLY A 183 30.62 2.22 4.42
N LYS A 184 31.19 1.74 5.54
CA LYS A 184 30.99 0.36 6.01
C LYS A 184 29.53 0.05 6.36
N ASN A 185 28.78 1.06 6.80
CA ASN A 185 27.36 0.94 7.12
C ASN A 185 26.58 1.73 6.06
N PRO A 186 25.43 1.23 5.57
CA PRO A 186 24.69 1.94 4.53
C PRO A 186 24.11 3.24 5.07
N ILE A 187 24.01 4.25 4.21
CA ILE A 187 23.22 5.45 4.50
C ILE A 187 21.74 5.16 4.25
N LEU A 188 20.88 5.58 5.18
CA LEU A 188 19.44 5.50 5.01
C LEU A 188 18.87 6.90 4.86
N ILE A 189 18.04 7.14 3.85
CA ILE A 189 17.33 8.40 3.67
C ILE A 189 15.83 8.11 3.77
N ASN A 190 15.15 8.76 4.71
CA ASN A 190 13.76 8.50 5.08
C ASN A 190 13.48 7.01 5.34
N GLY A 191 14.43 6.34 6.01
CA GLY A 191 14.33 4.93 6.38
C GLY A 191 14.66 3.91 5.29
N ARG A 192 15.03 4.35 4.07
CA ARG A 192 15.42 3.46 2.96
C ARG A 192 16.91 3.57 2.65
N VAL A 193 17.56 2.44 2.36
CA VAL A 193 18.97 2.45 1.92
C VAL A 193 19.05 3.09 0.54
N MET A 194 19.73 4.23 0.45
CA MET A 194 19.84 5.01 -0.78
C MET A 194 21.28 5.49 -0.92
N PRO A 195 22.11 4.87 -1.78
CA PRO A 195 23.53 5.24 -1.90
C PRO A 195 23.73 6.63 -2.51
N LYS A 196 22.70 7.20 -3.16
CA LYS A 196 22.72 8.55 -3.70
C LYS A 196 21.30 9.12 -3.76
N LYS A 197 21.11 10.37 -3.34
CA LYS A 197 19.81 11.07 -3.44
C LYS A 197 20.00 12.59 -3.46
N THR A 198 19.27 13.26 -4.35
CA THR A 198 19.03 14.71 -4.23
C THR A 198 18.10 14.96 -3.04
N LEU A 199 18.58 15.75 -2.08
CA LEU A 199 17.88 16.04 -0.84
C LEU A 199 16.81 17.12 -1.04
N VAL A 200 15.68 16.92 -0.36
CA VAL A 200 14.60 17.89 -0.25
C VAL A 200 14.44 18.29 1.21
N HIS A 201 14.05 19.54 1.46
CA HIS A 201 13.78 20.05 2.81
C HIS A 201 12.95 19.06 3.64
N GLY A 202 13.42 18.75 4.83
CA GLY A 202 12.79 17.78 5.74
C GLY A 202 13.25 16.34 5.56
N ASP A 203 14.13 16.03 4.59
CA ASP A 203 14.71 14.70 4.47
C ASP A 203 15.55 14.33 5.70
N VAL A 204 15.35 13.10 6.17
CA VAL A 204 16.07 12.54 7.32
C VAL A 204 17.10 11.52 6.82
N ILE A 205 18.37 11.79 7.06
CA ILE A 205 19.50 10.94 6.71
C ILE A 205 20.01 10.26 7.97
N ARG A 206 20.07 8.93 7.97
CA ARG A 206 20.61 8.14 9.08
C ARG A 206 21.89 7.44 8.64
N VAL A 207 22.92 7.59 9.45
CA VAL A 207 24.25 7.02 9.23
C VAL A 207 24.81 6.51 10.55
N GLY A 208 25.06 5.20 10.65
CA GLY A 208 25.36 4.58 11.94
C GLY A 208 24.22 4.76 12.94
N GLN A 209 24.51 5.40 14.07
CA GLN A 209 23.54 5.81 15.09
C GLN A 209 23.14 7.30 14.99
N THR A 210 23.76 8.06 14.09
CA THR A 210 23.51 9.48 13.87
C THR A 210 22.33 9.69 12.92
N GLU A 211 21.44 10.60 13.27
CA GLU A 211 20.31 11.05 12.43
C GLU A 211 20.47 12.54 12.13
N LEU A 212 20.36 12.90 10.85
CA LEU A 212 20.55 14.24 10.30
C LEU A 212 19.27 14.69 9.60
N LEU A 213 18.74 15.84 9.95
CA LEU A 213 17.63 16.50 9.25
C LEU A 213 18.20 17.54 8.28
N PHE A 214 17.84 17.44 7.00
CA PHE A 214 18.20 18.43 5.99
C PHE A 214 17.18 19.56 5.95
N ILE A 215 17.62 20.82 6.09
CA ILE A 215 16.77 22.01 6.07
C ILE A 215 17.37 23.11 5.20
N TYR A 216 16.51 24.03 4.78
CA TYR A 216 16.85 25.27 4.10
C TYR A 216 16.48 26.42 5.04
N GLU A 217 17.41 27.28 5.38
CA GLU A 217 17.19 28.44 6.25
C GLU A 217 17.22 29.73 5.44
N THR A 218 16.16 30.53 5.53
CA THR A 218 16.07 31.82 4.83
C THR A 218 16.77 32.90 5.64
N GLN A 219 17.76 33.60 5.07
CA GLN A 219 18.27 34.83 5.69
C GLN A 219 17.17 35.89 5.59
N GLY A 220 16.60 36.29 6.74
CA GLY A 220 15.66 37.39 6.78
C GLY A 220 16.33 38.69 6.33
N LEU A 221 15.75 39.35 5.35
CA LEU A 221 16.00 40.74 5.01
C LEU A 221 15.75 41.63 6.25
N ALA A 222 16.80 41.86 7.03
CA ALA A 222 16.93 43.04 7.86
C ALA A 222 17.78 44.04 7.06
N GLU A 223 17.11 44.83 6.21
CA GLU A 223 17.73 46.04 5.66
C GLU A 223 18.07 46.98 6.82
N GLU A 224 19.37 47.12 7.09
CA GLU A 224 19.90 48.22 7.88
C GLU A 224 19.71 49.54 7.10
N GLU A 225 18.57 50.19 7.23
CA GLU A 225 18.49 51.62 6.99
C GLU A 225 19.28 52.35 8.09
N LYS A 226 20.43 52.93 7.72
CA LYS A 226 21.19 53.87 8.57
C LYS A 226 20.26 55.01 9.02
N PRO A 227 19.93 55.16 10.31
CA PRO A 227 19.17 56.33 10.74
C PRO A 227 20.09 57.55 10.70
N ARG A 228 19.69 58.55 9.90
CA ARG A 228 20.14 59.93 10.10
C ARG A 228 19.88 60.28 11.56
N ARG A 229 20.94 60.63 12.29
CA ARG A 229 20.86 61.04 13.69
C ARG A 229 19.92 62.24 13.83
N LEU A 230 18.71 61.97 14.30
CA LEU A 230 17.86 62.98 14.93
C LEU A 230 17.94 62.74 16.43
N ALA A 231 18.41 63.74 17.16
CA ALA A 231 18.51 63.71 18.61
C ALA A 231 17.09 63.67 19.21
N VAL A 232 16.67 62.50 19.71
CA VAL A 232 15.40 62.35 20.45
C VAL A 232 15.68 61.95 21.89
N LYS A 233 14.99 62.60 22.83
CA LYS A 233 15.23 62.54 24.28
C LYS A 233 14.91 61.15 24.87
N PRO A 234 15.58 60.75 25.98
CA PRO A 234 15.62 59.35 26.47
C PRO A 234 14.29 58.71 26.85
N TRP A 235 13.26 59.50 27.22
CA TRP A 235 11.98 58.98 27.69
C TRP A 235 11.07 58.43 26.58
N ALA A 236 11.35 58.73 25.32
CA ALA A 236 10.55 58.23 24.18
C ALA A 236 10.78 56.74 23.87
N TRP A 237 11.93 56.17 24.24
CA TRP A 237 12.23 54.74 24.01
C TRP A 237 11.49 53.81 24.97
N ALA A 238 11.15 54.29 26.17
CA ALA A 238 10.43 53.51 27.17
C ALA A 238 8.97 53.23 26.74
N THR A 239 8.31 54.18 26.09
CA THR A 239 6.93 54.02 25.58
C THR A 239 6.88 53.15 24.33
N VAL A 240 7.87 53.27 23.44
CA VAL A 240 8.00 52.40 22.25
C VAL A 240 8.30 50.96 22.66
N GLY A 241 9.21 50.75 23.61
CA GLY A 241 9.51 49.41 24.14
C GLY A 241 8.29 48.74 24.79
N ALA A 242 7.52 49.50 25.58
CA ALA A 242 6.28 49.01 26.19
C ALA A 242 5.21 48.68 25.13
N ALA A 243 5.05 49.52 24.10
CA ALA A 243 4.11 49.27 23.02
C ALA A 243 4.49 48.04 22.18
N LEU A 244 5.79 47.85 21.90
CA LEU A 244 6.30 46.69 21.17
C LEU A 244 6.12 45.39 21.98
N PHE A 245 6.38 45.44 23.29
CA PHE A 245 6.16 44.31 24.18
C PHE A 245 4.67 43.93 24.26
N LEU A 246 3.77 44.91 24.36
CA LEU A 246 2.32 44.68 24.33
C LEU A 246 1.86 44.14 22.98
N ALA A 247 2.43 44.61 21.87
CA ALA A 247 2.14 44.10 20.54
C ALA A 247 2.61 42.64 20.38
N ILE A 248 3.80 42.29 20.88
CA ILE A 248 4.31 40.91 20.89
C ILE A 248 3.45 40.02 21.79
N LEU A 249 3.04 40.50 22.96
CA LEU A 249 2.11 39.75 23.82
C LEU A 249 0.75 39.57 23.16
N ALA A 250 0.24 40.57 22.46
CA ALA A 250 -1.02 40.49 21.72
C ALA A 250 -0.93 39.52 20.53
N THR A 251 0.18 39.49 19.79
CA THR A 251 0.38 38.54 18.69
C THR A 251 0.58 37.12 19.19
N VAL A 252 1.36 36.91 20.26
CA VAL A 252 1.50 35.60 20.90
C VAL A 252 0.15 35.13 21.46
N SER A 253 -0.59 36.01 22.13
CA SER A 253 -1.95 35.73 22.63
C SER A 253 -2.91 35.38 21.49
N TRP A 254 -2.90 36.14 20.38
CA TRP A 254 -3.69 35.82 19.19
C TRP A 254 -3.28 34.46 18.62
N ILE A 255 -1.99 34.17 18.41
CA ILE A 255 -1.53 32.86 17.87
C ILE A 255 -1.96 31.70 18.78
N ILE A 256 -1.90 31.87 20.10
CA ILE A 256 -2.37 30.87 21.07
C ILE A 256 -3.89 30.70 20.96
N VAL A 257 -4.65 31.79 20.87
CA VAL A 257 -6.12 31.77 20.74
C VAL A 257 -6.58 31.21 19.38
N SER A 258 -5.87 31.50 18.29
CA SER A 258 -6.22 31.07 16.93
C SER A 258 -5.93 29.59 16.73
N ARG A 259 -4.79 29.07 17.22
CA ARG A 259 -4.48 27.63 17.22
C ARG A 259 -5.39 26.82 18.15
N ASN A 260 -5.89 27.43 19.23
CA ASN A 260 -6.87 26.82 20.13
C ASN A 260 -8.33 27.11 19.77
N SER A 261 -8.60 27.75 18.63
CA SER A 261 -9.96 28.05 18.20
C SER A 261 -10.72 26.77 17.82
N VAL A 262 -12.04 26.78 18.02
CA VAL A 262 -12.92 25.67 17.62
C VAL A 262 -12.86 25.48 16.09
N SER A 263 -12.77 26.57 15.33
CA SER A 263 -12.66 26.55 13.86
C SER A 263 -11.41 25.82 13.37
N ALA A 264 -10.24 26.11 13.94
CA ALA A 264 -8.99 25.43 13.54
C ALA A 264 -9.04 23.91 13.78
N ARG A 265 -9.69 23.45 14.86
CA ARG A 265 -9.87 22.01 15.13
C ARG A 265 -10.82 21.36 14.13
N LYS A 266 -11.93 22.03 13.78
CA LYS A 266 -12.87 21.55 12.76
C LYS A 266 -12.19 21.39 11.41
N GLU A 267 -11.43 22.40 10.99
CA GLU A 267 -10.72 22.39 9.70
C GLU A 267 -9.68 21.27 9.63
N LYS A 268 -8.89 21.10 10.71
CA LYS A 268 -7.95 19.98 10.80
C LYS A 268 -8.67 18.62 10.77
N ALA A 269 -9.78 18.48 11.51
CA ALA A 269 -10.57 17.24 11.50
C ALA A 269 -11.14 16.92 10.11
N HIS A 270 -11.67 17.92 9.40
CA HIS A 270 -12.13 17.75 8.02
C HIS A 270 -11.00 17.29 7.08
N MET A 271 -9.82 17.89 7.18
CA MET A 271 -8.67 17.42 6.40
C MET A 271 -8.31 15.96 6.70
N LEU A 272 -8.33 15.56 7.97
CA LEU A 272 -8.05 14.17 8.37
C LEU A 272 -9.11 13.21 7.83
N LEU A 273 -10.39 13.59 7.79
CA LEU A 273 -11.45 12.78 7.19
C LEU A 273 -11.23 12.56 5.70
N VAL A 274 -10.88 13.63 4.96
CA VAL A 274 -10.55 13.53 3.52
C VAL A 274 -9.32 12.65 3.29
N GLN A 275 -8.27 12.80 4.12
CA GLN A 275 -7.09 11.94 4.05
C GLN A 275 -7.42 10.49 4.38
N ALA A 276 -8.31 10.24 5.35
CA ALA A 276 -8.74 8.89 5.71
C ALA A 276 -9.51 8.23 4.56
N GLU A 277 -10.38 8.97 3.87
CA GLU A 277 -11.07 8.47 2.69
C GLU A 277 -10.09 8.11 1.56
N ALA A 278 -9.11 8.98 1.30
CA ALA A 278 -8.09 8.78 0.28
C ALA A 278 -7.03 7.71 0.62
N ALA A 279 -6.84 7.40 1.90
CA ALA A 279 -5.85 6.41 2.34
C ALA A 279 -6.19 5.02 1.79
N GLN A 280 -5.19 4.30 1.30
CA GLN A 280 -5.36 2.95 0.75
C GLN A 280 -5.20 1.84 1.80
N ARG A 281 -4.50 2.12 2.91
CA ARG A 281 -4.17 1.12 3.94
C ARG A 281 -5.17 1.18 5.11
N PRO A 282 -5.75 0.05 5.54
CA PRO A 282 -6.68 -0.01 6.69
C PRO A 282 -6.13 0.62 7.97
N HIS A 283 -4.85 0.38 8.28
CA HIS A 283 -4.18 0.98 9.45
C HIS A 283 -4.12 2.51 9.40
N ASP A 284 -3.84 3.08 8.23
CA ASP A 284 -3.79 4.54 8.06
C ASP A 284 -5.19 5.13 8.23
N LYS A 285 -6.23 4.47 7.69
CA LYS A 285 -7.63 4.86 7.88
C LYS A 285 -8.02 4.88 9.35
N ALA A 286 -7.79 3.79 10.07
CA ALA A 286 -8.14 3.69 11.50
C ALA A 286 -7.46 4.80 12.32
N ARG A 287 -6.16 5.05 12.07
CA ARG A 287 -5.41 6.12 12.74
C ARG A 287 -5.98 7.50 12.44
N LEU A 288 -6.23 7.81 11.17
CA LEU A 288 -6.72 9.13 10.74
C LEU A 288 -8.14 9.41 11.27
N TYR A 289 -9.04 8.42 11.22
CA TYR A 289 -10.37 8.55 11.84
C TYR A 289 -10.29 8.72 13.36
N SER A 290 -9.40 7.99 14.03
CA SER A 290 -9.18 8.15 15.48
C SER A 290 -8.68 9.55 15.85
N GLU A 291 -7.76 10.13 15.06
CA GLU A 291 -7.28 11.49 15.29
C GLU A 291 -8.39 12.53 15.02
N ALA A 292 -9.18 12.33 13.96
CA ALA A 292 -10.33 13.18 13.66
C ALA A 292 -11.38 13.16 14.78
N VAL A 293 -11.71 11.97 15.33
CA VAL A 293 -12.62 11.84 16.48
C VAL A 293 -12.09 12.62 17.68
N SER A 294 -10.81 12.45 18.04
CA SER A 294 -10.22 13.17 19.17
C SER A 294 -10.34 14.70 19.02
N LEU A 295 -10.08 15.23 17.83
CA LEU A 295 -10.21 16.67 17.56
C LEU A 295 -11.67 17.15 17.63
N LEU A 296 -12.61 16.36 17.12
CA LEU A 296 -14.03 16.69 17.10
C LEU A 296 -14.67 16.58 18.48
N GLU A 297 -14.29 15.61 19.30
CA GLU A 297 -14.71 15.52 20.70
C GLU A 297 -14.25 16.75 21.50
N ASP A 298 -12.99 17.16 21.30
CA ASP A 298 -12.44 18.35 21.93
C ASP A 298 -13.08 19.66 21.42
N ALA A 299 -13.52 19.68 20.17
CA ALA A 299 -14.32 20.77 19.63
C ALA A 299 -15.74 20.78 20.22
N ALA A 300 -16.37 19.61 20.36
CA ALA A 300 -17.71 19.44 20.91
C ALA A 300 -17.80 19.88 22.38
N LYS A 301 -16.77 19.60 23.19
CA LYS A 301 -16.70 20.11 24.58
C LYS A 301 -16.79 21.64 24.67
N ARG A 302 -16.29 22.36 23.65
CA ARG A 302 -16.24 23.82 23.61
C ARG A 302 -17.44 24.43 22.89
N SER A 303 -18.01 23.71 21.92
CA SER A 303 -19.19 24.14 21.14
C SER A 303 -20.17 22.97 20.97
N PRO A 304 -20.91 22.59 22.03
CA PRO A 304 -21.71 21.35 22.05
C PRO A 304 -22.97 21.41 21.17
N LYS A 305 -23.37 22.60 20.71
CA LYS A 305 -24.55 22.81 19.87
C LYS A 305 -24.21 23.01 18.39
N ASP A 306 -22.94 22.89 18.01
CA ASP A 306 -22.52 23.04 16.61
C ASP A 306 -22.90 21.79 15.80
N PRO A 307 -23.80 21.91 14.81
CA PRO A 307 -24.27 20.77 14.03
C PRO A 307 -23.18 20.14 13.14
N GLU A 308 -22.20 20.92 12.68
CA GLU A 308 -21.10 20.40 11.86
C GLU A 308 -20.17 19.52 12.69
N ILE A 309 -19.91 19.90 13.95
CA ILE A 309 -19.13 19.07 14.86
C ILE A 309 -19.86 17.77 15.18
N ALA A 310 -21.17 17.84 15.44
CA ALA A 310 -21.98 16.66 15.72
C ALA A 310 -21.98 15.67 14.54
N GLU A 311 -22.16 16.17 13.32
CA GLU A 311 -22.18 15.34 12.11
C GLU A 311 -20.79 14.77 11.79
N GLY A 312 -19.75 15.61 11.85
CA GLY A 312 -18.37 15.16 11.67
C GLY A 312 -18.00 14.07 12.68
N LEU A 313 -18.37 14.24 13.95
CA LEU A 313 -18.09 13.27 15.00
C LEU A 313 -18.82 11.95 14.73
N ARG A 314 -20.08 12.00 14.28
CA ARG A 314 -20.86 10.81 13.90
C ARG A 314 -20.17 10.01 12.79
N ILE A 315 -19.78 10.67 11.70
CA ILE A 315 -19.10 10.06 10.56
C ILE A 315 -17.74 9.49 10.99
N ALA A 316 -16.95 10.28 11.71
CA ALA A 316 -15.61 9.90 12.15
C ALA A 316 -15.65 8.68 13.09
N SER A 317 -16.59 8.67 14.05
CA SER A 317 -16.73 7.60 15.05
C SER A 317 -17.20 6.30 14.44
N LEU A 318 -18.16 6.36 13.50
CA LEU A 318 -18.63 5.19 12.76
C LEU A 318 -17.48 4.56 11.96
N ASN A 319 -16.75 5.38 11.21
CA ASN A 319 -15.62 4.89 10.43
C ASN A 319 -14.46 4.39 11.32
N GLN A 320 -14.19 5.05 12.45
CA GLN A 320 -13.21 4.57 13.41
C GLN A 320 -13.54 3.16 13.90
N ARG A 321 -14.79 2.91 14.33
CA ARG A 321 -15.24 1.58 14.77
C ARG A 321 -15.14 0.56 13.63
N LEU A 322 -15.66 0.90 12.45
CA LEU A 322 -15.58 0.06 11.26
C LEU A 322 -14.15 -0.42 10.98
N TRP A 323 -13.20 0.50 10.88
CA TRP A 323 -11.81 0.16 10.55
C TRP A 323 -11.10 -0.55 11.70
N THR A 324 -11.50 -0.30 12.94
CA THR A 324 -11.00 -1.06 14.10
C THR A 324 -11.45 -2.52 14.04
N HIS A 325 -12.73 -2.76 13.75
CA HIS A 325 -13.27 -4.12 13.59
C HIS A 325 -12.65 -4.85 12.40
N ILE A 326 -12.45 -4.17 11.26
CA ILE A 326 -11.76 -4.75 10.09
C ILE A 326 -10.33 -5.21 10.46
N LEU A 327 -9.55 -4.34 11.11
CA LEU A 327 -8.18 -4.68 11.54
C LEU A 327 -8.15 -5.83 12.55
N SER A 328 -9.05 -5.81 13.53
CA SER A 328 -9.20 -6.90 14.50
C SER A 328 -9.58 -8.21 13.83
N ALA A 329 -10.46 -8.18 12.83
CA ALA A 329 -10.82 -9.35 12.04
C ALA A 329 -9.63 -9.91 11.25
N GLU A 330 -8.85 -9.05 10.59
CA GLU A 330 -7.62 -9.43 9.86
C GLU A 330 -6.57 -10.08 10.78
N GLU A 331 -6.36 -9.50 11.97
CA GLU A 331 -5.41 -10.02 12.96
C GLU A 331 -5.85 -11.39 13.49
N ASN A 332 -7.13 -11.53 13.88
CA ASN A 332 -7.68 -12.80 14.37
C ASN A 332 -7.66 -13.89 13.28
N LEU A 333 -7.96 -13.53 12.03
CA LEU A 333 -7.91 -14.44 10.88
C LEU A 333 -6.47 -14.96 10.68
N SER A 334 -5.49 -14.07 10.77
CA SER A 334 -4.06 -14.40 10.66
C SER A 334 -3.55 -15.24 11.83
N ALA A 335 -4.07 -14.99 13.04
CA ALA A 335 -3.75 -15.75 14.24
C ALA A 335 -4.42 -17.14 14.29
N GLY A 336 -5.39 -17.41 13.40
CA GLY A 336 -6.14 -18.65 13.36
C GLY A 336 -7.35 -18.70 14.30
N ASP A 337 -7.71 -17.60 14.97
CA ASP A 337 -8.96 -17.50 15.75
C ASP A 337 -10.11 -17.06 14.84
N TYR A 338 -10.60 -18.01 14.04
CA TYR A 338 -11.64 -17.75 13.04
C TYR A 338 -12.99 -17.37 13.66
N ARG A 339 -13.26 -17.76 14.92
CA ARG A 339 -14.49 -17.35 15.62
C ARG A 339 -14.42 -15.89 16.05
N ALA A 340 -13.28 -15.45 16.58
CA ALA A 340 -13.07 -14.04 16.85
C ALA A 340 -13.11 -13.22 15.56
N ALA A 341 -12.43 -13.67 14.50
CA ALA A 341 -12.43 -13.00 13.20
C ALA A 341 -13.85 -12.82 12.63
N LEU A 342 -14.69 -13.85 12.69
CA LEU A 342 -16.08 -13.78 12.22
C LEU A 342 -16.91 -12.78 13.03
N ARG A 343 -16.77 -12.76 14.36
CA ARG A 343 -17.48 -11.79 15.22
C ARG A 343 -17.09 -10.35 14.90
N GLU A 344 -15.80 -10.11 14.68
CA GLU A 344 -15.30 -8.78 14.32
C GLU A 344 -15.76 -8.35 12.92
N ALA A 345 -15.78 -9.27 11.95
CA ALA A 345 -16.33 -8.99 10.63
C ALA A 345 -17.84 -8.69 10.68
N ASP A 346 -18.62 -9.41 11.49
CA ASP A 346 -20.03 -9.11 11.71
C ASP A 346 -20.24 -7.74 12.38
N ALA A 347 -19.38 -7.37 13.34
CA ALA A 347 -19.40 -6.05 13.96
C ALA A 347 -19.07 -4.93 12.96
N ALA A 348 -18.10 -5.15 12.07
CA ALA A 348 -17.80 -4.23 10.97
C ALA A 348 -19.00 -4.04 10.04
N LEU A 349 -19.69 -5.13 9.67
CA LEU A 349 -20.89 -5.08 8.81
C LEU A 349 -22.10 -4.43 9.51
N ALA A 350 -22.17 -4.47 10.84
CA ALA A 350 -23.18 -3.73 11.59
C ALA A 350 -22.99 -2.21 11.46
N GLU A 351 -21.74 -1.74 11.34
CA GLU A 351 -21.43 -0.32 11.10
C GLU A 351 -21.58 0.06 9.62
N ALA A 352 -21.17 -0.83 8.69
CA ALA A 352 -21.27 -0.63 7.25
C ALA A 352 -21.63 -1.94 6.50
N PRO A 353 -22.94 -2.19 6.26
CA PRO A 353 -23.43 -3.46 5.69
C PRO A 353 -22.85 -3.83 4.33
N ASP A 354 -22.53 -2.83 3.49
CA ASP A 354 -22.05 -3.02 2.12
C ASP A 354 -20.53 -2.87 2.00
N ASN A 355 -19.78 -2.86 3.11
CA ASN A 355 -18.34 -2.71 3.05
C ASN A 355 -17.68 -3.96 2.42
N PRO A 356 -17.00 -3.85 1.27
CA PRO A 356 -16.51 -5.01 0.53
C PRO A 356 -15.42 -5.77 1.29
N GLN A 357 -14.59 -5.10 2.08
CA GLN A 357 -13.54 -5.76 2.86
C GLN A 357 -14.12 -6.52 4.05
N ALA A 358 -15.11 -5.94 4.75
CA ALA A 358 -15.80 -6.64 5.83
C ALA A 358 -16.58 -7.87 5.33
N LEU A 359 -17.22 -7.77 4.16
CA LEU A 359 -17.88 -8.90 3.50
C LEU A 359 -16.88 -10.02 3.15
N GLN A 360 -15.73 -9.66 2.56
CA GLN A 360 -14.67 -10.62 2.24
C GLN A 360 -14.13 -11.30 3.50
N LEU A 361 -13.84 -10.54 4.56
CA LEU A 361 -13.34 -11.08 5.84
C LEU A 361 -14.35 -12.03 6.48
N LYS A 362 -15.64 -11.72 6.42
CA LYS A 362 -16.69 -12.62 6.90
C LYS A 362 -16.72 -13.93 6.11
N GLU A 363 -16.62 -13.86 4.79
CA GLU A 363 -16.58 -15.04 3.91
C GLU A 363 -15.35 -15.91 4.24
N ASP A 364 -14.18 -15.30 4.31
CA ASP A 364 -12.92 -15.98 4.61
C ASP A 364 -12.93 -16.62 6.01
N ALA A 365 -13.34 -15.87 7.04
CA ALA A 365 -13.44 -16.38 8.41
C ALA A 365 -14.44 -17.53 8.52
N THR A 366 -15.59 -17.43 7.85
CA THR A 366 -16.61 -18.49 7.81
C THR A 366 -16.05 -19.75 7.16
N ALA A 367 -15.40 -19.63 6.01
CA ALA A 367 -14.80 -20.76 5.29
C ALA A 367 -13.71 -21.45 6.14
N ARG A 368 -12.82 -20.67 6.77
CA ARG A 368 -11.77 -21.21 7.64
C ARG A 368 -12.31 -21.88 8.90
N LEU A 369 -13.28 -21.25 9.56
CA LEU A 369 -13.94 -21.82 10.73
C LEU A 369 -14.65 -23.13 10.39
N PHE A 370 -15.36 -23.17 9.26
CA PHE A 370 -16.00 -24.38 8.74
C PHE A 370 -14.96 -25.47 8.52
N SER A 371 -13.89 -25.17 7.79
CA SER A 371 -12.84 -26.13 7.47
C SER A 371 -12.22 -26.77 8.71
N VAL A 372 -11.78 -25.96 9.69
CA VAL A 372 -11.17 -26.48 10.93
C VAL A 372 -12.15 -27.26 11.79
N THR A 373 -13.40 -26.80 11.90
CA THR A 373 -14.43 -27.53 12.66
C THR A 373 -14.65 -28.93 12.10
N TYR A 374 -14.70 -29.07 10.77
CA TYR A 374 -14.90 -30.36 10.13
C TYR A 374 -13.63 -31.22 10.10
N GLU A 375 -12.44 -30.61 10.04
CA GLU A 375 -11.19 -31.33 10.25
C GLU A 375 -11.15 -32.02 11.63
N GLU A 376 -11.49 -31.27 12.70
CA GLU A 376 -11.53 -31.82 14.06
C GLU A 376 -12.54 -32.96 14.18
N ARG A 377 -13.74 -32.79 13.60
CA ARG A 377 -14.76 -33.85 13.56
C ARG A 377 -14.28 -35.06 12.78
N ALA A 378 -13.63 -34.88 11.64
CA ALA A 378 -13.06 -35.97 10.84
C ALA A 378 -12.06 -36.78 11.66
N ARG A 379 -11.11 -36.10 12.33
CA ARG A 379 -10.13 -36.74 13.20
C ARG A 379 -10.78 -37.48 14.37
N SER A 380 -11.78 -36.87 15.01
CA SER A 380 -12.52 -37.48 16.11
C SER A 380 -13.27 -38.75 15.68
N SER A 381 -14.01 -38.71 14.57
CA SER A 381 -14.69 -39.89 14.02
C SER A 381 -13.72 -40.99 13.60
N LEU A 382 -12.58 -40.62 13.01
CA LEU A 382 -11.54 -41.59 12.64
C LEU A 382 -10.98 -42.29 13.88
N SER A 383 -10.73 -41.53 14.96
CA SER A 383 -10.28 -42.09 16.24
C SER A 383 -11.31 -43.00 16.91
N SER A 384 -12.60 -42.69 16.72
CA SER A 384 -13.74 -43.48 17.21
C SER A 384 -14.07 -44.71 16.34
N ARG A 385 -13.22 -45.02 15.34
CA ARG A 385 -13.40 -46.12 14.38
C ARG A 385 -14.67 -46.00 13.52
N ASP A 386 -15.08 -44.77 13.21
CA ASP A 386 -16.12 -44.47 12.22
C ASP A 386 -15.52 -43.78 10.99
N PRO A 387 -14.88 -44.55 10.08
CA PRO A 387 -14.19 -43.98 8.92
C PRO A 387 -15.16 -43.46 7.85
N ALA A 388 -16.42 -43.87 7.85
CA ALA A 388 -17.42 -43.37 6.91
C ALA A 388 -17.78 -41.91 7.21
N SER A 389 -18.12 -41.61 8.47
CA SER A 389 -18.38 -40.23 8.90
C SER A 389 -17.11 -39.38 8.82
N ALA A 390 -15.95 -39.95 9.19
CA ALA A 390 -14.67 -39.25 9.11
C ALA A 390 -14.35 -38.78 7.68
N LEU A 391 -14.61 -39.63 6.68
CA LEU A 391 -14.40 -39.29 5.28
C LEU A 391 -15.30 -38.12 4.84
N VAL A 392 -16.58 -38.14 5.22
CA VAL A 392 -17.50 -37.05 4.87
C VAL A 392 -17.02 -35.74 5.48
N PHE A 393 -16.66 -35.72 6.75
CA PHE A 393 -16.13 -34.52 7.39
C PHE A 393 -14.82 -34.03 6.75
N ALA A 394 -13.93 -34.94 6.35
CA ALA A 394 -12.72 -34.55 5.63
C ALA A 394 -13.04 -33.94 4.25
N GLU A 395 -14.05 -34.47 3.55
CA GLU A 395 -14.53 -33.92 2.28
C GLU A 395 -15.18 -32.54 2.47
N MET A 396 -15.97 -32.34 3.53
CA MET A 396 -16.52 -31.03 3.89
C MET A 396 -15.41 -30.04 4.23
N ALA A 397 -14.41 -30.44 5.01
CA ALA A 397 -13.29 -29.57 5.33
C ALA A 397 -12.52 -29.14 4.07
N LEU A 398 -12.30 -30.08 3.14
CA LEU A 398 -11.67 -29.84 1.83
C LEU A 398 -12.51 -28.94 0.93
N SER A 399 -13.84 -29.00 1.00
CA SER A 399 -14.69 -28.16 0.16
C SER A 399 -14.50 -26.67 0.49
N ALA A 400 -14.29 -26.36 1.77
CA ALA A 400 -13.98 -25.00 2.24
C ALA A 400 -12.50 -24.61 2.12
N SER A 401 -11.58 -25.58 1.98
CA SER A 401 -10.14 -25.32 1.80
C SER A 401 -9.50 -26.31 0.83
N PRO A 402 -9.78 -26.21 -0.48
CA PRO A 402 -9.39 -27.23 -1.47
C PRO A 402 -7.89 -27.42 -1.64
N TRP A 403 -7.12 -26.40 -1.28
CA TRP A 403 -5.66 -26.35 -1.45
C TRP A 403 -4.90 -26.89 -0.23
N ASP A 404 -5.59 -27.24 0.86
CA ASP A 404 -4.95 -27.71 2.08
C ASP A 404 -4.51 -29.16 1.96
N GLN A 405 -3.20 -29.37 1.76
CA GLN A 405 -2.58 -30.69 1.65
C GLN A 405 -2.77 -31.56 2.90
N ARG A 406 -2.94 -30.94 4.09
CA ARG A 406 -3.20 -31.70 5.32
C ARG A 406 -4.57 -32.36 5.24
N LEU A 407 -5.57 -31.64 4.74
CA LEU A 407 -6.92 -32.19 4.57
C LEU A 407 -6.97 -33.26 3.47
N VAL A 408 -6.16 -33.13 2.40
CA VAL A 408 -5.99 -34.19 1.39
C VAL A 408 -5.45 -35.46 2.05
N SER A 409 -4.38 -35.34 2.86
CA SER A 409 -3.81 -36.49 3.56
C SER A 409 -4.77 -37.12 4.58
N LEU A 410 -5.60 -36.30 5.23
CA LEU A 410 -6.64 -36.76 6.15
C LEU A 410 -7.72 -37.54 5.39
N LYS A 411 -8.16 -37.06 4.23
CA LYS A 411 -9.09 -37.76 3.35
C LYS A 411 -8.54 -39.13 2.93
N ASP A 412 -7.28 -39.20 2.51
CA ASP A 412 -6.62 -40.46 2.13
C ASP A 412 -6.57 -41.45 3.30
N SER A 413 -6.28 -40.95 4.50
CA SER A 413 -6.30 -41.75 5.72
C SER A 413 -7.69 -42.30 6.03
N CYS A 414 -8.75 -41.49 5.84
CA CYS A 414 -10.13 -41.93 6.00
C CYS A 414 -10.53 -42.98 4.95
N LEU A 415 -10.13 -42.80 3.69
CA LEU A 415 -10.37 -43.77 2.62
C LEU A 415 -9.71 -45.12 2.91
N LYS A 416 -8.47 -45.11 3.39
CA LYS A 416 -7.75 -46.32 3.79
C LYS A 416 -8.47 -47.04 4.94
N ALA A 417 -8.82 -46.32 6.00
CA ALA A 417 -9.54 -46.87 7.14
C ALA A 417 -10.92 -47.42 6.75
N LEU A 418 -11.62 -46.77 5.81
CA LEU A 418 -12.91 -47.23 5.29
C LEU A 418 -12.75 -48.54 4.50
N ALA A 419 -11.71 -48.68 3.68
CA ALA A 419 -11.43 -49.91 2.96
C ALA A 419 -11.17 -51.09 3.94
N GLU A 420 -10.36 -50.85 4.98
CA GLU A 420 -10.08 -51.84 6.02
C GLU A 420 -11.33 -52.22 6.85
N ALA A 421 -12.25 -51.26 7.08
CA ALA A 421 -13.50 -51.51 7.80
C ALA A 421 -14.50 -52.34 6.98
N LYS A 422 -14.56 -52.13 5.66
CA LYS A 422 -15.42 -52.92 4.75
C LYS A 422 -15.03 -54.39 4.70
N GLU A 423 -13.75 -54.71 4.78
CA GLU A 423 -13.28 -56.10 4.89
C GLU A 423 -13.74 -56.77 6.19
N LYS A 424 -14.01 -55.99 7.25
CA LYS A 424 -14.28 -56.50 8.60
C LYS A 424 -15.76 -56.52 9.00
N SER A 425 -16.64 -55.72 8.39
CA SER A 425 -18.08 -55.71 8.72
C SER A 425 -18.95 -55.21 7.54
N PRO A 426 -19.61 -56.12 6.78
CA PRO A 426 -20.24 -55.76 5.51
C PRO A 426 -21.63 -55.08 5.56
N SER A 427 -22.27 -54.91 6.73
CA SER A 427 -23.72 -54.62 6.75
C SER A 427 -24.16 -53.46 7.64
N GLY A 428 -25.11 -52.67 7.09
CA GLY A 428 -25.94 -51.70 7.79
C GLY A 428 -25.73 -50.27 7.30
N ASP A 429 -25.09 -49.46 8.14
CA ASP A 429 -25.03 -48.00 7.97
C ASP A 429 -23.94 -47.55 7.00
N ALA A 430 -22.79 -48.24 6.98
CA ALA A 430 -21.70 -47.94 6.04
C ALA A 430 -22.13 -48.13 4.58
N ALA A 431 -23.00 -49.10 4.31
CA ALA A 431 -23.55 -49.34 2.98
C ALA A 431 -24.51 -48.23 2.54
N LEU A 432 -25.30 -47.68 3.48
CA LEU A 432 -26.22 -46.58 3.19
C LEU A 432 -25.46 -45.28 2.86
N PHE A 433 -24.41 -44.96 3.61
CA PHE A 433 -23.55 -43.80 3.32
C PHE A 433 -22.75 -43.94 2.03
N ASP A 434 -22.31 -45.16 1.68
CA ASP A 434 -21.68 -45.41 0.39
C ASP A 434 -22.66 -45.23 -0.78
N GLN A 435 -23.90 -45.70 -0.63
CA GLN A 435 -24.95 -45.47 -1.63
C GLN A 435 -25.24 -43.97 -1.77
N LEU A 436 -25.37 -43.26 -0.65
CA LEU A 436 -25.56 -41.81 -0.62
C LEU A 436 -24.45 -41.08 -1.37
N ARG A 437 -23.18 -41.38 -1.05
CA ARG A 437 -22.02 -40.80 -1.74
C ARG A 437 -21.98 -41.12 -3.22
N LYS A 438 -22.31 -42.36 -3.60
CA LYS A 438 -22.38 -42.76 -5.00
C LYS A 438 -23.44 -41.94 -5.75
N LYS A 439 -24.62 -41.76 -5.16
CA LYS A 439 -25.70 -40.95 -5.73
C LYS A 439 -25.29 -39.49 -5.90
N HIS A 440 -24.64 -38.92 -4.89
CA HIS A 440 -24.19 -37.53 -4.91
C HIS A 440 -23.10 -37.26 -5.95
N TYR A 441 -21.98 -37.98 -5.87
CA TYR A 441 -20.79 -37.65 -6.66
C TYR A 441 -20.72 -38.34 -8.02
N ARG A 442 -21.08 -39.61 -8.07
CA ARG A 442 -20.88 -40.43 -9.27
C ARG A 442 -22.07 -40.37 -10.19
N ASP A 443 -23.26 -40.56 -9.64
CA ASP A 443 -24.49 -40.59 -10.42
C ASP A 443 -25.03 -39.16 -10.64
N ALA A 444 -24.64 -38.19 -9.79
CA ALA A 444 -25.10 -36.80 -9.82
C ALA A 444 -26.62 -36.70 -9.81
N ASP A 445 -27.23 -37.44 -8.89
CA ASP A 445 -28.66 -37.72 -8.77
C ASP A 445 -29.20 -37.09 -7.47
N PRO A 446 -29.65 -35.82 -7.50
CA PRO A 446 -29.99 -35.07 -6.29
C PRO A 446 -31.28 -35.58 -5.64
N GLU A 447 -32.24 -36.07 -6.41
CA GLU A 447 -33.48 -36.64 -5.89
C GLU A 447 -33.20 -37.92 -5.08
N ALA A 448 -32.39 -38.84 -5.62
CA ALA A 448 -31.99 -40.06 -4.88
C ALA A 448 -31.06 -39.75 -3.70
N THR A 449 -30.22 -38.73 -3.81
CA THR A 449 -29.36 -38.28 -2.71
C THR A 449 -30.20 -37.76 -1.55
N LEU A 450 -31.23 -36.96 -1.85
CA LEU A 450 -32.16 -36.42 -0.87
C LEU A 450 -32.93 -37.53 -0.14
N GLU A 451 -33.46 -38.51 -0.88
CA GLU A 451 -34.19 -39.64 -0.31
C GLU A 451 -33.32 -40.46 0.66
N LEU A 452 -32.10 -40.80 0.25
CA LEU A 452 -31.16 -41.55 1.09
C LEU A 452 -30.73 -40.75 2.32
N ALA A 453 -30.50 -39.45 2.18
CA ALA A 453 -30.15 -38.57 3.31
C ALA A 453 -31.29 -38.50 4.33
N GLN A 454 -32.53 -38.30 3.88
CA GLN A 454 -33.72 -38.30 4.75
C GLN A 454 -33.92 -39.65 5.44
N LYS A 455 -33.67 -40.76 4.74
CA LYS A 455 -33.72 -42.11 5.32
C LYS A 455 -32.72 -42.28 6.46
N ILE A 456 -31.48 -41.81 6.30
CA ILE A 456 -30.49 -41.83 7.39
C ILE A 456 -30.96 -40.96 8.56
N LEU A 457 -31.42 -39.73 8.27
CA LEU A 457 -31.90 -38.79 9.30
C LEU A 457 -33.11 -39.30 10.08
N SER A 458 -33.96 -40.14 9.48
CA SER A 458 -35.07 -40.78 10.20
C SER A 458 -34.61 -41.66 11.38
N SER A 459 -33.42 -42.26 11.26
CA SER A 459 -32.79 -43.08 12.29
C SER A 459 -31.79 -42.31 13.15
N ARG A 460 -31.18 -41.26 12.57
CA ARG A 460 -30.13 -40.44 13.18
C ARG A 460 -30.39 -38.95 12.87
N PRO A 461 -31.32 -38.29 13.59
CA PRO A 461 -31.80 -36.95 13.22
C PRO A 461 -30.71 -35.87 13.16
N ASP A 462 -29.69 -36.01 14.00
CA ASP A 462 -28.58 -35.06 14.10
C ASP A 462 -27.33 -35.52 13.35
N ASP A 463 -27.44 -36.52 12.47
CA ASP A 463 -26.31 -37.01 11.69
C ASP A 463 -25.82 -35.91 10.72
N PRO A 464 -24.62 -35.36 10.95
CA PRO A 464 -24.18 -34.17 10.24
C PRO A 464 -23.80 -34.45 8.79
N ALA A 465 -23.42 -35.69 8.46
CA ALA A 465 -23.15 -36.08 7.08
C ALA A 465 -24.46 -36.16 6.29
N ALA A 466 -25.48 -36.79 6.85
CA ALA A 466 -26.79 -36.84 6.23
C ALA A 466 -27.45 -35.46 6.12
N LEU A 467 -27.31 -34.60 7.14
CA LEU A 467 -27.76 -33.20 7.07
C LEU A 467 -27.07 -32.43 5.93
N TYR A 468 -25.75 -32.59 5.77
CA TYR A 468 -24.99 -31.96 4.69
C TYR A 468 -25.49 -32.39 3.31
N TYR A 469 -25.54 -33.69 3.03
CA TYR A 469 -26.00 -34.20 1.74
C TYR A 469 -27.45 -33.80 1.46
N LYS A 470 -28.31 -33.82 2.48
CA LYS A 470 -29.68 -33.31 2.38
C LYS A 470 -29.69 -31.85 1.93
N THR A 471 -28.95 -30.97 2.60
CA THR A 471 -28.94 -29.54 2.29
C THR A 471 -28.45 -29.27 0.87
N ILE A 472 -27.37 -29.92 0.44
CA ILE A 472 -26.86 -29.75 -0.94
C ILE A 472 -27.89 -30.29 -1.94
N ALA A 473 -28.42 -31.49 -1.73
CA ALA A 473 -29.40 -32.09 -2.62
C ALA A 473 -30.68 -31.24 -2.74
N GLU A 474 -31.17 -30.65 -1.65
CA GLU A 474 -32.31 -29.71 -1.68
C GLU A 474 -32.02 -28.49 -2.55
N MET A 475 -30.81 -27.92 -2.44
CA MET A 475 -30.39 -26.80 -3.28
C MET A 475 -30.28 -27.22 -4.76
N GLU A 476 -29.75 -28.40 -5.05
CA GLU A 476 -29.63 -28.94 -6.40
C GLU A 476 -31.01 -29.17 -7.03
N VAL A 477 -31.95 -29.77 -6.29
CA VAL A 477 -33.34 -29.94 -6.72
C VAL A 477 -33.98 -28.58 -7.01
N ALA A 478 -33.85 -27.62 -6.10
CA ALA A 478 -34.40 -26.26 -6.29
C ALA A 478 -33.80 -25.56 -7.52
N ALA A 479 -32.50 -25.71 -7.77
CA ALA A 479 -31.85 -25.17 -8.95
C ALA A 479 -32.40 -25.80 -10.24
N LEU A 480 -32.50 -27.13 -10.28
CA LEU A 480 -33.06 -27.87 -11.43
C LEU A 480 -34.53 -27.52 -11.68
N GLU A 481 -35.34 -27.35 -10.63
CA GLU A 481 -36.73 -26.89 -10.75
C GLU A 481 -36.81 -25.48 -11.34
N SER A 482 -35.98 -24.55 -10.87
CA SER A 482 -35.93 -23.20 -11.41
C SER A 482 -35.48 -23.16 -12.88
N GLU A 483 -34.59 -24.06 -13.31
CA GLU A 483 -34.25 -24.23 -14.72
C GLU A 483 -35.42 -24.78 -15.54
N ARG A 484 -36.11 -25.82 -15.05
CA ARG A 484 -37.30 -26.39 -15.70
C ARG A 484 -38.41 -25.33 -15.83
N ALA A 485 -38.50 -24.41 -14.88
CA ALA A 485 -39.43 -23.28 -14.89
C ALA A 485 -38.96 -22.07 -15.72
N GLY A 486 -37.77 -22.13 -16.34
CA GLY A 486 -37.22 -21.03 -17.14
C GLY A 486 -36.64 -19.85 -16.34
N ARG A 487 -36.51 -19.98 -15.01
CA ARG A 487 -35.95 -18.95 -14.10
C ARG A 487 -34.42 -19.05 -14.06
N THR A 488 -33.78 -18.70 -15.18
CA THR A 488 -32.33 -18.91 -15.40
C THR A 488 -31.44 -18.12 -14.43
N ALA A 489 -31.81 -16.88 -14.10
CA ALA A 489 -31.02 -16.05 -13.17
C ALA A 489 -31.01 -16.62 -11.74
N GLU A 490 -32.17 -17.09 -11.28
CA GLU A 490 -32.34 -17.74 -9.97
C GLU A 490 -31.55 -19.05 -9.91
N ALA A 491 -31.70 -19.90 -10.92
CA ALA A 491 -30.95 -21.15 -11.01
C ALA A 491 -29.43 -20.91 -11.01
N ALA A 492 -28.95 -19.93 -11.79
CA ALA A 492 -27.53 -19.58 -11.84
C ALA A 492 -27.00 -19.10 -10.47
N ASP A 493 -27.81 -18.38 -9.69
CA ASP A 493 -27.42 -17.95 -8.36
C ASP A 493 -27.31 -19.12 -7.38
N ILE A 494 -28.28 -20.03 -7.41
CA ILE A 494 -28.25 -21.25 -6.60
C ILE A 494 -27.03 -22.10 -6.98
N TRP A 495 -26.75 -22.31 -8.27
CA TRP A 495 -25.56 -23.05 -8.71
C TRP A 495 -24.25 -22.41 -8.27
N ARG A 496 -24.14 -21.08 -8.34
CA ARG A 496 -22.97 -20.34 -7.82
C ARG A 496 -22.83 -20.51 -6.31
N ARG A 497 -23.94 -20.58 -5.57
CA ARG A 497 -23.93 -20.82 -4.12
C ARG A 497 -23.51 -22.26 -3.81
N ILE A 498 -24.01 -23.27 -4.53
CA ILE A 498 -23.57 -24.67 -4.40
C ILE A 498 -22.08 -24.78 -4.72
N ALA A 499 -21.60 -24.18 -5.82
CA ALA A 499 -20.18 -24.21 -6.19
C ALA A 499 -19.26 -23.55 -5.15
N ARG A 500 -19.76 -22.58 -4.37
CA ARG A 500 -19.03 -22.00 -3.23
C ARG A 500 -18.98 -22.95 -2.03
N ILE A 501 -20.09 -23.63 -1.72
CA ILE A 501 -20.16 -24.56 -0.57
C ILE A 501 -19.41 -25.87 -0.87
N GLU A 502 -19.55 -26.37 -2.09
CA GLU A 502 -18.97 -27.62 -2.57
C GLU A 502 -18.34 -27.43 -3.97
N PRO A 503 -17.09 -26.93 -4.05
CA PRO A 503 -16.43 -26.69 -5.34
C PRO A 503 -16.24 -27.94 -6.21
N THR A 504 -16.24 -29.12 -5.59
CA THR A 504 -16.14 -30.42 -6.26
C THR A 504 -17.48 -30.96 -6.76
N ASN A 505 -18.59 -30.25 -6.50
CA ASN A 505 -19.92 -30.71 -6.88
C ASN A 505 -20.04 -30.92 -8.40
N PRO A 506 -20.46 -32.11 -8.87
CA PRO A 506 -20.42 -32.46 -10.29
C PRO A 506 -21.48 -31.71 -11.12
N LEU A 507 -22.60 -31.30 -10.53
CA LEU A 507 -23.65 -30.54 -11.22
C LEU A 507 -23.28 -29.06 -11.27
N ALA A 508 -22.90 -28.47 -10.14
CA ALA A 508 -22.53 -27.07 -10.06
C ALA A 508 -21.35 -26.73 -10.97
N ARG A 509 -20.30 -27.59 -11.03
CA ARG A 509 -19.17 -27.39 -11.96
C ARG A 509 -19.57 -27.37 -13.43
N ARG A 510 -20.63 -28.10 -13.81
CA ARG A 510 -21.14 -28.15 -15.18
C ARG A 510 -22.04 -26.97 -15.52
N ARG A 511 -22.74 -26.41 -14.54
CA ARG A 511 -23.72 -25.33 -14.72
C ARG A 511 -23.16 -23.92 -14.53
N VAL A 512 -22.06 -23.80 -13.80
CA VAL A 512 -21.36 -22.52 -13.57
C VAL A 512 -20.37 -22.19 -14.69
N ARG A 513 -19.92 -23.20 -15.45
CA ARG A 513 -19.19 -23.01 -16.72
C ARG A 513 -20.15 -22.73 -17.84
#